data_AF-A0A352PY93-F1
#
_entry.id   AF-A0A352PY93-F1
#
_cell.length_a   1.000
_cell.length_b   1.000
_cell.length_c   1.000
_cell.angle_alpha   90.00
_cell.angle_beta   90.00
_cell.angle_gamma   90.00
#
_symmetry.space_group_name_H-M   'P 1'
#
loop_
_entity.id
_entity.type
_entity.pdbx_description
1 polymer ?
#
loop_
_entity_poly.entity_id
_entity_poly.type
_entity_poly.pdbx_seq_one_letter_code
_entity_poly.pdbx_strand_id
1 'polypeptide(L)'
;WAECKDDDQCAIAIFSIAFVYAYPTSPYYNLKLGLYYFDELIQKYPQTPWGLQAKVWSDFMKKSIASEKSRYRLKNTIKYKDTTIKDLHKQIEQFEENEANMKEHEKKIEQPKEVDPVTDKREKELEKLIEKSRQIDIEIDRKERELLR
;
A
#
# COMPACT_ATOMS: atom_id res chain seq x y z
N TRP A 1 59.59 7.13 -0.01
CA TRP A 1 58.71 6.85 -1.17
C TRP A 1 59.65 6.56 -2.32
N ALA A 2 59.64 5.33 -2.83
CA ALA A 2 60.60 4.91 -3.85
C ALA A 2 60.36 5.71 -5.13
N GLU A 3 61.42 6.31 -5.68
CA GLU A 3 61.37 7.00 -6.97
C GLU A 3 61.09 5.97 -8.07
N CYS A 4 59.95 6.14 -8.73
CA CYS A 4 59.55 5.39 -9.90
C CYS A 4 60.55 5.66 -11.04
N LYS A 5 61.26 4.61 -11.49
CA LYS A 5 62.19 4.71 -12.62
C LYS A 5 61.52 4.44 -13.98
N ASP A 6 60.31 3.90 -13.94
CA ASP A 6 59.54 3.46 -15.11
C ASP A 6 58.05 3.77 -14.89
N ASP A 7 57.51 4.65 -15.72
CA ASP A 7 56.13 5.12 -15.65
C ASP A 7 55.13 3.95 -15.81
N ASP A 8 55.47 2.95 -16.63
CA ASP A 8 54.60 1.78 -16.84
C ASP A 8 54.54 0.89 -15.59
N GLN A 9 55.68 0.66 -14.93
CA GLN A 9 55.72 -0.13 -13.69
C GLN A 9 54.93 0.55 -12.56
N CYS A 10 55.01 1.88 -12.47
CA CYS A 10 54.27 2.61 -11.46
C CYS A 10 52.78 2.71 -11.78
N ALA A 11 52.43 2.81 -13.06
CA ALA A 11 51.05 2.70 -13.50
C ALA A 11 50.45 1.32 -13.15
N ILE A 12 51.20 0.22 -13.35
CA ILE A 12 50.80 -1.15 -12.97
C ILE A 12 50.58 -1.26 -11.45
N ALA A 13 51.51 -0.73 -10.65
CA ALA A 13 51.43 -0.82 -9.20
C ALA A 13 50.19 -0.10 -8.65
N ILE A 14 49.94 1.14 -9.10
CA ILE A 14 48.78 1.91 -8.69
C ILE A 14 47.49 1.24 -9.18
N PHE A 15 47.45 0.74 -10.41
CA PHE A 15 46.29 0.01 -10.93
C PHE A 15 45.97 -1.21 -10.07
N SER A 16 46.99 -1.99 -9.70
CA SER A 16 46.83 -3.19 -8.89
C SER A 16 46.28 -2.86 -7.50
N ILE A 17 46.79 -1.80 -6.87
CA ILE A 17 46.28 -1.31 -5.58
C ILE A 17 44.82 -0.85 -5.73
N ALA A 18 44.52 -0.05 -6.76
CA ALA A 18 43.18 0.43 -7.04
C ALA A 18 42.19 -0.73 -7.21
N PHE A 19 42.59 -1.77 -7.94
CA PHE A 19 41.78 -2.96 -8.17
C PHE A 19 41.53 -3.76 -6.88
N VAL A 20 42.55 -3.99 -6.06
CA VAL A 20 42.41 -4.69 -4.78
C VAL A 20 41.43 -3.95 -3.85
N TYR A 21 41.48 -2.62 -3.81
CA TYR A 21 40.54 -1.82 -3.03
C TYR A 21 39.13 -1.78 -3.64
N ALA A 22 39.01 -1.83 -4.96
CA ALA A 22 37.74 -1.74 -5.66
C ALA A 22 36.99 -3.08 -5.77
N TYR A 23 37.67 -4.20 -5.58
CA TYR A 23 37.09 -5.53 -5.73
C TYR A 23 36.27 -5.95 -4.50
N PRO A 24 34.93 -6.15 -4.60
CA PRO A 24 34.06 -6.35 -3.43
C PRO A 24 34.39 -7.56 -2.55
N THR A 25 35.00 -8.61 -3.11
CA THR A 25 35.37 -9.79 -2.33
C THR A 25 36.81 -9.71 -1.79
N SER A 26 37.49 -8.58 -1.98
CA SER A 26 38.80 -8.34 -1.40
C SER A 26 38.66 -8.09 0.11
N PRO A 27 39.54 -8.66 0.96
CA PRO A 27 39.57 -8.34 2.39
C PRO A 27 39.93 -6.88 2.66
N TYR A 28 40.52 -6.19 1.67
CA TYR A 28 40.87 -4.78 1.75
C TYR A 28 39.82 -3.88 1.09
N TYR A 29 38.64 -4.39 0.73
CA TYR A 29 37.66 -3.64 -0.04
C TYR A 29 37.33 -2.28 0.58
N ASN A 30 37.63 -1.23 -0.18
CA ASN A 30 37.29 0.15 0.10
C ASN A 30 37.14 0.89 -1.24
N LEU A 31 35.91 0.92 -1.74
CA LEU A 31 35.59 1.48 -3.05
C LEU A 31 36.02 2.95 -3.20
N LYS A 32 35.91 3.75 -2.14
CA LYS A 32 36.34 5.16 -2.17
C LYS A 32 37.84 5.25 -2.42
N LEU A 33 38.62 4.41 -1.75
CA LEU A 33 40.06 4.35 -1.89
C LEU A 33 40.48 3.76 -3.25
N GLY A 34 39.77 2.75 -3.74
CA GLY A 34 39.98 2.20 -5.09
C GLY A 34 39.77 3.25 -6.17
N LEU A 35 38.65 3.99 -6.11
CA LEU A 35 38.37 5.10 -7.04
C LEU A 35 39.41 6.23 -6.92
N TYR A 36 39.89 6.54 -5.71
CA TYR A 36 40.95 7.51 -5.51
C TYR A 36 42.23 7.13 -6.28
N TYR A 37 42.68 5.88 -6.15
CA TYR A 37 43.88 5.42 -6.87
C TYR A 37 43.66 5.32 -8.38
N PHE A 38 42.45 4.97 -8.85
CA PHE A 38 42.15 5.06 -10.27
C PHE A 38 42.21 6.50 -10.78
N ASP A 39 41.65 7.48 -10.04
CA ASP A 39 41.72 8.88 -10.42
C ASP A 39 43.18 9.40 -10.38
N GLU A 40 43.99 8.97 -9.41
CA GLU A 40 45.43 9.26 -9.35
C GLU A 40 46.18 8.70 -10.57
N LEU A 41 45.88 7.47 -10.96
CA LEU A 41 46.45 6.81 -12.13
C LEU A 41 46.10 7.53 -13.44
N ILE A 42 44.84 7.97 -13.58
CA ILE A 42 44.37 8.73 -14.75
C ILE A 42 45.08 10.09 -14.83
N GLN A 43 45.33 10.75 -13.70
CA GLN A 43 45.98 12.06 -13.66
C GLN A 43 47.48 11.98 -13.92
N LYS A 44 48.18 11.01 -13.32
CA LYS A 44 49.64 10.91 -13.39
C LYS A 44 50.12 10.16 -14.63
N TYR A 45 49.39 9.15 -15.09
CA TYR A 45 49.82 8.27 -16.19
C TYR A 45 48.74 8.10 -17.27
N PRO A 46 48.15 9.19 -17.81
CA PRO A 46 47.01 9.13 -18.74
C PRO A 46 47.31 8.41 -20.06
N GLN A 47 48.57 8.38 -20.48
CA GLN A 47 49.00 7.81 -21.77
C GLN A 47 49.34 6.33 -21.69
N THR A 48 49.44 5.77 -20.48
CA THR A 48 49.72 4.35 -20.30
C THR A 48 48.46 3.53 -20.56
N PRO A 49 48.58 2.25 -21.00
CA PRO A 49 47.44 1.35 -21.10
C PRO A 49 46.64 1.26 -19.78
N TRP A 50 47.31 1.35 -18.64
CA TRP A 50 46.70 1.29 -17.31
C TRP A 50 45.93 2.55 -16.95
N GLY A 51 46.38 3.73 -17.36
CA GLY A 51 45.61 4.98 -17.25
C GLY A 51 44.29 4.91 -18.03
N LEU A 52 44.33 4.37 -19.24
CA LEU A 52 43.12 4.14 -20.05
C LEU A 52 42.18 3.12 -19.40
N GLN A 53 42.71 1.99 -18.92
CA GLN A 53 41.93 0.98 -18.20
C GLN A 53 41.30 1.57 -16.93
N ALA A 54 42.06 2.34 -16.15
CA ALA A 54 41.56 3.00 -14.94
C ALA A 54 40.36 3.89 -15.22
N LYS A 55 40.38 4.64 -16.33
CA LYS A 55 39.24 5.47 -16.74
C LYS A 55 38.00 4.62 -17.02
N VAL A 56 38.14 3.55 -17.81
CA VAL A 56 37.04 2.63 -18.14
C VAL A 56 36.45 2.00 -16.87
N TRP A 57 37.31 1.51 -15.98
CA TRP A 57 36.90 0.89 -14.72
C TRP A 57 36.24 1.90 -13.77
N SER A 58 36.79 3.11 -13.63
CA SER A 58 36.21 4.19 -12.80
C SER A 58 34.80 4.57 -13.29
N ASP A 59 34.63 4.75 -14.60
CA ASP A 59 33.34 5.07 -15.21
C ASP A 59 32.32 3.93 -15.04
N PHE A 60 32.75 2.68 -15.25
CA PHE A 60 31.90 1.50 -15.05
C PHE A 60 31.43 1.39 -13.59
N MET A 61 32.35 1.51 -12.62
CA MET A 61 32.02 1.42 -11.20
C MET A 61 31.09 2.55 -10.76
N LYS A 62 31.36 3.80 -11.17
CA LYS A 62 30.49 4.95 -10.87
C LYS A 62 29.07 4.72 -11.38
N LYS A 63 28.90 4.21 -12.60
CA LYS A 63 27.59 3.84 -13.17
C LYS A 63 26.94 2.68 -12.41
N SER A 64 27.70 1.64 -12.09
CA SER A 64 27.21 0.48 -11.33
C SER A 64 26.66 0.89 -9.96
N ILE A 65 27.38 1.74 -9.22
CA ILE A 65 26.94 2.27 -7.91
C ILE A 65 25.63 3.06 -8.04
N ALA A 66 25.51 3.91 -9.07
CA ALA A 66 24.31 4.71 -9.30
C ALA A 66 23.10 3.81 -9.62
N SER A 67 23.30 2.79 -10.44
CA SER A 67 22.27 1.79 -10.77
C SER A 67 21.84 1.00 -9.53
N GLU A 68 22.79 0.57 -8.70
CA GLU A 68 22.50 -0.20 -7.49
C GLU A 68 21.72 0.61 -6.45
N LYS A 69 22.06 1.90 -6.27
CA LYS A 69 21.28 2.82 -5.43
C LYS A 69 19.84 2.97 -5.92
N SER A 70 19.66 3.07 -7.24
CA SER A 70 18.33 3.20 -7.86
C SER A 70 17.52 1.92 -7.67
N ARG A 71 18.15 0.76 -7.83
CA ARG A 71 17.55 -0.56 -7.58
C ARG A 71 17.09 -0.72 -6.13
N TYR A 72 17.91 -0.30 -5.17
CA TYR A 72 17.56 -0.33 -3.75
C TYR A 72 16.34 0.55 -3.44
N ARG A 73 16.29 1.77 -3.97
CA ARG A 73 15.13 2.68 -3.82
C ARG A 73 13.86 2.06 -4.39
N LEU A 74 13.93 1.55 -5.62
CA LEU A 74 12.79 0.92 -6.28
C LEU A 74 12.27 -0.29 -5.49
N LYS A 75 13.18 -1.13 -4.97
CA LYS A 75 12.83 -2.26 -4.12
C LYS A 75 12.06 -1.83 -2.87
N ASN A 76 12.47 -0.75 -2.23
CA ASN A 76 11.76 -0.23 -1.05
C ASN A 76 10.37 0.33 -1.43
N THR A 77 10.25 1.01 -2.56
CA THR A 77 8.95 1.49 -3.08
C THR A 77 8.01 0.33 -3.39
N ILE A 78 8.51 -0.74 -4.02
CA ILE A 78 7.73 -1.94 -4.30
C ILE A 78 7.22 -2.55 -3.00
N LYS A 79 8.10 -2.74 -2.00
CA LYS A 79 7.73 -3.29 -0.70
C LYS A 79 6.60 -2.50 -0.02
N TYR A 80 6.69 -1.16 -0.05
CA TYR A 80 5.64 -0.30 0.51
C TYR A 80 4.32 -0.44 -0.26
N LYS A 81 4.37 -0.42 -1.60
CA LYS A 81 3.18 -0.60 -2.43
C LYS A 81 2.53 -1.97 -2.22
N ASP A 82 3.31 -3.03 -2.06
CA ASP A 82 2.80 -4.37 -1.77
C ASP A 82 2.06 -4.42 -0.44
N THR A 83 2.55 -3.71 0.59
CA THR A 83 1.82 -3.59 1.86
C THR A 83 0.51 -2.83 1.71
N THR A 84 0.51 -1.72 0.97
CA THR A 84 -0.71 -0.94 0.69
C THR A 84 -1.74 -1.75 -0.11
N ILE A 85 -1.30 -2.50 -1.12
CA ILE A 85 -2.18 -3.37 -1.91
C ILE A 85 -2.84 -4.42 -1.01
N LYS A 86 -2.07 -5.04 -0.10
CA LYS A 86 -2.62 -6.01 0.86
C LYS A 86 -3.69 -5.39 1.77
N ASP A 87 -3.42 -4.20 2.29
CA ASP A 87 -4.38 -3.51 3.16
C ASP A 87 -5.65 -3.10 2.41
N LEU A 88 -5.51 -2.65 1.16
CA LEU A 88 -6.65 -2.31 0.30
C LEU A 88 -7.48 -3.55 -0.07
N HIS A 89 -6.84 -4.68 -0.38
CA HIS A 89 -7.56 -5.94 -0.62
C HIS A 89 -8.37 -6.36 0.60
N LYS A 90 -7.80 -6.26 1.81
CA LYS A 90 -8.51 -6.55 3.05
C LYS A 90 -9.72 -5.62 3.24
N GLN A 91 -9.60 -4.34 2.89
CA GLN A 91 -10.72 -3.41 2.95
C GLN A 91 -11.83 -3.79 1.96
N ILE A 92 -11.46 -4.17 0.72
CA ILE A 92 -12.43 -4.63 -0.29
C ILE A 92 -13.19 -5.86 0.22
N GLU A 93 -12.49 -6.87 0.75
CA GLU A 93 -13.13 -8.06 1.33
C GLU A 93 -14.14 -7.69 2.44
N GLN A 94 -13.77 -6.76 3.33
CA GLN A 94 -14.66 -6.28 4.38
C GLN A 94 -15.87 -5.51 3.82
N PHE A 95 -15.69 -4.72 2.76
CA PHE A 95 -16.80 -4.02 2.11
C PHE A 95 -17.76 -5.00 1.44
N GLU A 96 -17.26 -6.04 0.77
CA GLU A 96 -18.08 -7.08 0.14
C GLU A 96 -18.90 -7.87 1.18
N GLU A 97 -18.29 -8.24 2.32
CA GLU A 97 -19.00 -8.87 3.44
C GLU A 97 -20.09 -7.96 4.02
N ASN A 98 -19.77 -6.68 4.23
CA ASN A 98 -20.74 -5.71 4.74
C ASN A 98 -21.90 -5.49 3.77
N GLU A 99 -21.63 -5.46 2.47
CA GLU A 99 -22.66 -5.33 1.43
C GLU A 99 -23.57 -6.58 1.41
N ALA A 100 -23.00 -7.77 1.53
CA ALA A 100 -23.77 -9.01 1.62
C ALA A 100 -24.69 -9.03 2.86
N ASN A 101 -24.16 -8.64 4.02
CA ASN A 101 -24.92 -8.53 5.26
C ASN A 101 -26.03 -7.48 5.16
N MET A 102 -25.76 -6.34 4.52
CA MET A 102 -26.76 -5.28 4.31
C MET A 102 -27.90 -5.76 3.41
N LYS A 103 -27.60 -6.45 2.31
CA LYS A 103 -28.61 -7.06 1.42
C LYS A 103 -29.44 -8.12 2.15
N GLU A 104 -28.84 -8.89 3.05
CA GLU A 104 -29.58 -9.85 3.88
C GLU A 104 -30.51 -9.14 4.86
N HIS A 105 -30.05 -8.07 5.50
CA HIS A 105 -30.89 -7.24 6.37
C HIS A 105 -32.04 -6.58 5.60
N GLU A 106 -31.80 -6.05 4.40
CA GLU A 106 -32.85 -5.50 3.54
C GLU A 106 -33.92 -6.54 3.19
N LYS A 107 -33.52 -7.76 2.80
CA LYS A 107 -34.47 -8.86 2.55
C LYS A 107 -35.31 -9.22 3.79
N LYS A 108 -34.73 -9.17 4.99
CA LYS A 108 -35.48 -9.41 6.24
C LYS A 108 -36.46 -8.29 6.58
N ILE A 109 -36.20 -7.06 6.11
CA ILE A 109 -37.09 -5.91 6.30
C ILE A 109 -38.22 -5.91 5.26
N GLU A 110 -37.93 -6.29 4.01
CA GLU A 110 -38.92 -6.37 2.92
C GLU A 110 -39.83 -7.59 3.01
N GLN A 111 -39.42 -8.67 3.69
CA GLN A 111 -40.35 -9.75 4.03
C GLN A 111 -41.46 -9.15 4.90
N PRO A 112 -42.75 -9.22 4.46
CA PRO A 112 -43.86 -8.81 5.31
C PRO A 112 -43.72 -9.61 6.60
N LYS A 113 -43.62 -8.93 7.74
CA LYS A 113 -43.86 -9.61 9.01
C LYS A 113 -45.23 -10.26 8.85
N GLU A 114 -45.28 -11.59 8.71
CA GLU A 114 -46.53 -12.32 8.77
C GLU A 114 -47.18 -11.85 10.06
N VAL A 115 -48.29 -11.11 9.91
CA VAL A 115 -49.05 -10.63 11.06
C VAL A 115 -49.49 -11.90 11.76
N ASP A 116 -48.87 -12.20 12.90
CA ASP A 116 -49.16 -13.41 13.68
C ASP A 116 -50.69 -13.52 13.77
N PRO A 117 -51.29 -14.69 13.46
CA PRO A 117 -52.74 -14.88 13.48
C PRO A 117 -53.40 -14.47 14.80
N VAL A 118 -52.65 -14.42 15.91
CA VAL A 118 -53.12 -13.86 17.19
C VAL A 118 -53.25 -12.33 17.14
N THR A 119 -52.32 -11.64 16.47
CA THR A 119 -52.30 -10.19 16.30
C THR A 119 -53.42 -9.73 15.35
N ASP A 120 -53.62 -10.43 14.22
CA ASP A 120 -54.72 -10.15 13.27
C ASP A 120 -56.10 -10.35 13.91
N LYS A 121 -56.26 -11.38 14.76
CA LYS A 121 -57.50 -11.58 15.53
C LYS A 121 -57.76 -10.45 16.52
N ARG A 122 -56.73 -10.00 17.25
CA ARG A 122 -56.87 -8.90 18.20
C ARG A 122 -57.19 -7.57 17.50
N GLU A 123 -56.58 -7.29 16.35
CA GLU A 123 -56.92 -6.10 15.56
C GLU A 123 -58.38 -6.12 15.12
N LYS A 124 -58.87 -7.25 14.59
CA LYS A 124 -60.28 -7.42 14.22
C LYS A 124 -61.24 -7.27 15.41
N GLU A 125 -60.84 -7.72 16.60
CA GLU A 125 -61.63 -7.51 17.82
C GLU A 125 -61.64 -6.03 18.25
N LEU A 126 -60.51 -5.34 18.18
CA LEU A 126 -60.45 -3.90 18.46
C LEU A 126 -61.29 -3.10 17.46
N GLU A 127 -61.24 -3.41 16.18
CA GLU A 127 -62.07 -2.75 15.15
C GLU A 127 -63.56 -2.89 15.46
N LYS A 128 -64.00 -4.09 15.85
CA LYS A 128 -65.40 -4.32 16.27
C LYS A 128 -65.78 -3.52 17.50
N LEU A 129 -64.87 -3.37 18.46
CA LEU A 129 -65.12 -2.56 19.66
C LEU A 129 -65.21 -1.06 19.33
N ILE A 130 -64.34 -0.57 18.44
CA ILE A 130 -64.37 0.82 17.97
C ILE A 130 -65.68 1.11 17.23
N GLU A 131 -66.14 0.20 16.36
CA GLU A 131 -67.40 0.38 15.64
C GLU A 131 -68.60 0.39 16.59
N LYS A 132 -68.61 -0.49 17.59
CA LYS A 132 -69.64 -0.46 18.64
C LYS A 132 -69.61 0.85 19.44
N SER A 133 -68.42 1.37 19.77
CA SER A 133 -68.30 2.66 20.46
C SER A 133 -68.87 3.79 19.62
N ARG A 134 -68.56 3.84 18.32
CA ARG A 134 -69.11 4.85 17.40
C ARG A 134 -70.63 4.80 17.31
N GLN A 135 -71.21 3.60 17.27
CA GLN A 135 -72.66 3.43 17.27
C GLN A 135 -73.31 3.93 18.57
N ILE A 136 -72.66 3.68 19.71
CA ILE A 136 -73.10 4.21 21.00
C ILE A 136 -73.06 5.74 21.00
N ASP A 137 -71.96 6.34 20.54
CA ASP A 137 -71.83 7.81 20.47
C ASP A 137 -72.91 8.43 19.58
N ILE A 138 -73.20 7.81 18.42
CA ILE A 138 -74.30 8.24 17.53
C ILE A 138 -75.67 8.14 18.23
N GLU A 139 -75.89 7.09 19.03
CA GLU A 139 -77.16 6.90 19.75
C GLU A 139 -77.31 7.90 20.91
N ILE A 140 -76.22 8.21 21.61
CA ILE A 140 -76.16 9.24 22.66
C ILE A 140 -76.51 10.60 22.04
N ASP A 141 -75.83 11.01 20.97
CA ASP A 141 -76.12 12.26 20.26
C ASP A 141 -77.58 12.35 19.79
N ARG A 142 -78.16 11.22 19.36
CA ARG A 142 -79.58 11.16 19.00
C ARG A 142 -80.48 11.42 20.21
N LYS A 143 -80.24 10.72 21.32
CA LYS A 143 -81.03 10.87 22.56
C LYS A 143 -80.88 12.26 23.16
N GLU A 144 -79.69 12.86 23.13
CA GLU A 144 -79.49 14.24 23.58
C GLU A 144 -80.29 15.24 22.74
N ARG A 145 -80.32 15.06 21.40
CA ARG A 145 -81.15 15.89 20.51
C ARG A 145 -82.66 15.67 20.70
N GLU A 146 -83.09 14.48 21.12
CA GLU A 146 -84.49 14.19 21.47
C GLU A 146 -84.88 14.78 22.83
N LEU A 147 -83.96 14.84 23.79
CA LEU A 147 -84.18 15.44 25.12
C LEU A 147 -84.14 16.97 25.12
N LEU A 148 -83.50 17.58 24.12
CA LEU A 148 -83.43 19.04 23.93
C LEU A 148 -84.56 19.60 23.04
N ARG A 149 -85.53 18.78 22.62
CA ARG A 149 -86.79 19.19 21.97
C ARG A 149 -87.94 19.22 22.95
#